data_AF-A0A367EZI8-F1
#
_entry.id   AF-A0A367EZI8-F1
#
_cell.length_a   1.000
_cell.length_b   1.000
_cell.length_c   1.000
_cell.angle_alpha   90.00
_cell.angle_beta   90.00
_cell.angle_gamma   90.00
#
_symmetry.space_group_name_H-M   'P 1'
#
loop_
_entity.id
_entity.type
_entity.pdbx_description
1 polymer ?
#
loop_
_entity_poly.entity_id
_entity_poly.type
_entity_poly.pdbx_seq_one_letter_code
_entity_poly.pdbx_strand_id
1 'polypeptide(L)'
;MDDSFQHLERLADELDARGLLARVVRTQSGRAFVRVINPNATSLAENVTYRAQAAPAYFWWSWGERMHTADDPAGAATKVARVLAAVSE
;
A
#
# COMPACT_ATOMS: atom_id res chain seq x y z
N MET A 1 15.12 -13.58 0.62
CA MET A 1 13.73 -13.10 0.73
C MET A 1 13.54 -12.05 -0.35
N ASP A 2 12.36 -11.97 -0.94
CA ASP A 2 12.07 -10.97 -1.96
C ASP A 2 11.95 -9.60 -1.28
N ASP A 3 12.92 -8.70 -1.49
CA ASP A 3 12.96 -7.38 -0.84
C ASP A 3 11.65 -6.61 -1.05
N SER A 4 10.99 -6.81 -2.20
CA SER A 4 9.69 -6.19 -2.48
C SER A 4 8.61 -6.59 -1.48
N PHE A 5 8.63 -7.83 -1.02
CA PHE A 5 7.66 -8.33 -0.06
C PHE A 5 7.88 -7.71 1.32
N GLN A 6 9.12 -7.60 1.78
CA GLN A 6 9.42 -6.99 3.07
C GLN A 6 8.99 -5.50 3.11
N HIS A 7 9.18 -4.77 2.02
CA HIS A 7 8.68 -3.38 1.92
C HIS A 7 7.15 -3.32 1.96
N LEU A 8 6.46 -4.26 1.31
CA LEU A 8 5.00 -4.32 1.33
C LEU A 8 4.46 -4.76 2.70
N GLU A 9 5.13 -5.66 3.42
CA GLU A 9 4.77 -6.04 4.79
C GLU A 9 4.86 -4.85 5.75
N ARG A 10 5.97 -4.10 5.71
CA ARG A 10 6.10 -2.88 6.54
C ARG A 10 5.01 -1.86 6.24
N LEU A 11 4.64 -1.70 4.97
CA LEU A 11 3.52 -0.82 4.61
C LEU A 11 2.19 -1.35 5.17
N ALA A 12 1.96 -2.67 5.11
CA ALA A 12 0.76 -3.28 5.69
C ALA A 12 0.69 -3.05 7.21
N ASP A 13 1.79 -3.25 7.94
CA ASP A 13 1.85 -3.02 9.39
C ASP A 13 1.51 -1.57 9.76
N GLU A 14 2.03 -0.60 9.00
CA GLU A 14 1.72 0.82 9.20
C GLU A 14 0.24 1.15 8.94
N LEU A 15 -0.38 0.49 7.95
CA LEU A 15 -1.80 0.66 7.64
C LEU A 15 -2.70 0.02 8.71
N ASP A 16 -2.34 -1.17 9.18
CA ASP A 16 -3.03 -1.87 10.27
C ASP A 16 -2.96 -1.07 11.57
N ALA A 17 -1.81 -0.47 11.89
CA ALA A 17 -1.64 0.43 13.03
C ALA A 17 -2.54 1.69 12.95
N ARG A 18 -3.02 2.05 11.75
CA ARG A 18 -3.96 3.16 11.51
C ARG A 18 -5.43 2.69 11.46
N GLY A 19 -5.71 1.42 11.76
CA GLY A 19 -7.05 0.84 11.79
C GLY A 19 -7.62 0.51 10.41
N LEU A 20 -6.80 0.51 9.37
CA LEU A 20 -7.17 -0.02 8.06
C LEU A 20 -6.94 -1.54 8.06
N LEU A 21 -7.67 -2.26 7.22
CA LEU A 21 -7.42 -3.69 7.01
C LEU A 21 -6.46 -3.84 5.84
N ALA A 22 -5.18 -4.11 6.11
CA ALA A 22 -4.16 -4.28 5.11
C ALA A 22 -3.63 -5.72 5.06
N ARG A 23 -3.34 -6.22 3.85
CA ARG A 23 -2.65 -7.50 3.68
C ARG A 23 -1.82 -7.52 2.41
N VAL A 24 -0.67 -8.19 2.46
CA VAL A 24 0.12 -8.45 1.25
C VAL A 24 -0.46 -9.63 0.49
N VAL A 25 -0.75 -9.45 -0.79
CA VAL A 25 -1.24 -10.47 -1.71
C VAL A 25 -0.16 -10.78 -2.72
N ARG A 26 0.16 -12.07 -2.88
CA ARG A 26 1.04 -12.59 -3.93
C ARG A 26 0.20 -13.22 -5.03
N THR A 27 0.43 -12.83 -6.29
CA THR A 27 -0.21 -13.45 -7.45
C THR A 27 0.57 -14.68 -7.89
N GLN A 28 -0.07 -15.56 -8.66
CA GLN A 28 0.62 -16.71 -9.28
C GLN A 28 1.74 -16.28 -10.25
N SER A 29 1.66 -15.07 -10.81
CA SER A 29 2.71 -14.47 -11.64
C SER A 29 3.92 -13.94 -10.85
N GLY A 30 3.94 -14.11 -9.52
CA GLY A 30 5.03 -13.66 -8.66
C GLY A 30 5.00 -12.18 -8.29
N ARG A 31 3.98 -11.42 -8.73
CA ARG A 31 3.82 -10.01 -8.35
C ARG A 31 3.18 -9.93 -6.96
N ALA A 32 3.64 -8.98 -6.16
CA ALA A 32 3.06 -8.70 -4.84
C ALA A 32 2.49 -7.27 -4.77
N PHE A 33 1.43 -7.11 -3.99
CA PHE A 33 0.82 -5.81 -3.68
C PHE A 33 0.16 -5.84 -2.30
N VAL A 34 0.06 -4.69 -1.65
CA VAL A 34 -0.79 -4.54 -0.45
C VAL A 34 -2.21 -4.26 -0.93
N ARG A 35 -3.19 -5.03 -0.46
CA ARG A 35 -4.61 -4.67 -0.55
C ARG A 35 -5.05 -4.07 0.77
N VAL A 36 -5.70 -2.92 0.70
CA VAL A 36 -6.11 -2.12 1.85
C VAL A 36 -7.60 -1.85 1.76
N ILE A 37 -8.32 -1.99 2.87
CA ILE A 37 -9.75 -1.70 2.98
C ILE A 37 -9.95 -0.80 4.19
N ASN A 38 -10.79 0.23 4.06
CA ASN A 38 -11.27 0.98 5.23
C ASN A 38 -12.46 0.24 5.84
N PRO A 39 -12.37 -0.31 7.07
CA PRO A 39 -13.49 -1.01 7.68
C PRO A 39 -14.71 -0.12 7.93
N ASN A 40 -14.53 1.20 8.04
CA ASN A 40 -15.62 2.18 8.19
C ASN A 40 -16.27 2.57 6.86
N ALA A 41 -15.66 2.21 5.73
CA ALA A 41 -16.14 2.48 4.39
C ALA A 41 -15.74 1.32 3.47
N THR A 42 -16.33 0.15 3.69
CA THR A 42 -15.89 -1.12 3.07
C THR A 42 -16.01 -1.16 1.54
N SER A 43 -16.73 -0.21 0.94
CA SER A 43 -16.75 0.00 -0.51
C SER A 43 -15.43 0.58 -1.05
N LEU A 44 -14.64 1.25 -0.20
CA LEU A 44 -13.35 1.81 -0.54
C LEU A 44 -12.24 0.80 -0.25
N ALA A 45 -11.52 0.44 -1.31
CA ALA A 45 -10.36 -0.42 -1.23
C ALA A 45 -9.29 0.06 -2.21
N GLU A 46 -8.03 -0.01 -1.79
CA GLU A 46 -6.90 0.32 -2.65
C GLU A 46 -5.88 -0.82 -2.73
N ASN A 47 -5.15 -0.85 -3.85
CA ASN A 47 -4.04 -1.77 -4.04
C ASN A 47 -2.75 -0.96 -4.24
N VAL A 48 -1.74 -1.21 -3.42
CA VAL A 48 -0.43 -0.55 -3.51
C VAL A 48 0.62 -1.54 -3.98
N THR A 49 1.36 -1.18 -5.02
CA THR A 49 2.48 -2.01 -5.53
C THR A 49 3.82 -1.42 -5.16
N TYR A 50 4.84 -2.26 -5.08
CA TYR A 50 6.23 -1.85 -4.95
C TYR A 50 6.95 -2.02 -6.29
N ARG A 51 7.78 -1.04 -6.68
CA ARG A 51 8.62 -1.14 -7.88
C ARG A 51 10.04 -0.64 -7.59
N ALA A 52 11.00 -1.55 -7.65
CA ALA A 52 12.43 -1.28 -7.60
C ALA A 52 13.06 -1.25 -9.00
N GLN A 53 12.54 -0.40 -9.91
CA GLN A 53 13.11 -0.29 -11.27
C GLN A 53 14.47 0.44 -11.26
N ALA A 54 14.69 1.35 -10.31
CA ALA A 54 15.97 2.00 -9.99
C ALA A 54 15.88 2.60 -8.58
N ALA A 55 17.01 2.86 -7.92
CA ALA A 55 17.01 3.62 -6.68
C ALA A 55 16.71 5.11 -6.98
N PRO A 56 15.81 5.77 -6.23
CA PRO A 56 15.05 5.23 -5.09
C PRO A 56 13.83 4.40 -5.53
N ALA A 57 13.57 3.32 -4.80
CA ALA A 57 12.37 2.51 -4.99
C ALA A 57 11.13 3.25 -4.46
N TYR A 58 9.99 3.03 -5.10
CA TYR A 58 8.73 3.69 -4.75
C TYR A 58 7.61 2.69 -4.56
N PHE A 59 6.64 3.08 -3.72
CA PHE A 59 5.29 2.56 -3.77
C PHE A 59 4.49 3.29 -4.87
N TRP A 60 3.59 2.56 -5.49
CA TRP A 60 2.78 3.03 -6.61
C TRP A 60 1.30 2.72 -6.39
N TRP A 61 0.46 3.65 -6.82
CA TRP A 61 -0.98 3.50 -6.84
C TRP A 61 -1.42 2.44 -7.85
N SER A 62 -2.62 1.91 -7.63
CA SER A 62 -3.28 0.96 -8.53
C SER A 62 -3.50 1.53 -9.94
N TRP A 63 -3.70 2.85 -10.05
CA TRP A 63 -3.86 3.58 -11.31
C TRP A 63 -2.54 3.98 -12.00
N GLY A 64 -1.40 3.56 -11.46
CA GLY A 64 -0.11 3.70 -12.14
C GLY A 64 0.66 4.99 -11.86
N GLU A 65 0.21 5.82 -10.93
CA GLU A 65 0.99 6.97 -10.45
C GLU A 65 1.95 6.59 -9.32
N ARG A 66 3.04 7.35 -9.21
CA ARG A 66 4.01 7.19 -8.13
C ARG A 66 3.43 7.75 -6.83
N MET A 67 3.40 6.94 -5.77
CA MET A 67 2.78 7.33 -4.51
C MET A 67 3.79 7.98 -3.56
N HIS A 68 4.75 7.19 -3.07
CA HIS A 68 5.72 7.63 -2.06
C HIS A 68 6.95 6.74 -2.09
N THR A 69 8.04 7.24 -1.52
CA THR A 69 9.30 6.51 -1.44
C THR A 69 9.17 5.29 -0.52
N ALA A 70 9.85 4.19 -0.87
CA ALA A 70 9.73 2.91 -0.18
C ALA A 70 10.52 2.81 1.14
N ASP A 71 11.35 3.82 1.44
CA ASP A 71 12.06 4.01 2.71
C ASP A 71 11.19 4.68 3.79
N ASP A 72 10.06 5.27 3.42
CA ASP A 72 9.09 5.90 4.35
C ASP A 72 7.70 5.23 4.24
N PRO A 73 7.53 4.01 4.78
CA PRO A 73 6.25 3.31 4.78
C PRO A 73 5.18 4.04 5.60
N ALA A 74 5.56 4.78 6.64
CA ALA A 74 4.64 5.56 7.46
C ALA A 74 4.02 6.74 6.67
N GLY A 75 4.82 7.48 5.92
CA GLY A 75 4.34 8.54 5.03
C GLY A 75 3.49 7.99 3.88
N ALA A 76 3.83 6.81 3.38
CA ALA A 76 3.04 6.10 2.37
C ALA A 76 1.66 5.71 2.93
N ALA A 77 1.62 5.15 4.14
CA ALA A 77 0.38 4.77 4.81
C ALA A 77 -0.53 5.98 5.08
N THR A 78 0.03 7.14 5.44
CA THR A 78 -0.72 8.39 5.59
C THR A 78 -1.42 8.80 4.29
N LYS A 79 -0.76 8.65 3.12
CA LYS A 79 -1.37 8.95 1.81
C LYS A 79 -2.52 7.99 1.51
N VAL A 80 -2.32 6.69 1.72
CA VAL A 80 -3.36 5.68 1.52
C VAL A 80 -4.57 5.94 2.43
N ALA A 81 -4.33 6.21 3.71
CA ALA A 81 -5.39 6.52 4.66
C ALA A 81 -6.19 7.76 4.26
N ARG A 82 -5.55 8.77 3.67
CA ARG A 82 -6.25 9.95 3.15
C ARG A 82 -7.13 9.63 1.94
N VAL A 83 -6.67 8.79 1.02
CA VAL A 83 -7.47 8.35 -0.15
C VAL A 83 -8.66 7.50 0.29
N LEU A 84 -8.46 6.67 1.31
CA LEU A 84 -9.47 5.76 1.85
C LEU A 84 -10.35 6.36 2.95
N ALA A 85 -10.04 7.57 3.43
CA ALA A 85 -10.93 8.29 4.31
C ALA A 85 -12.22 8.53 3.53
N ALA A 86 -13.36 8.09 4.08
CA ALA A 86 -14.65 8.30 3.45
C ALA A 86 -14.74 9.78 3.05
N VAL A 87 -14.86 10.04 1.74
CA VAL A 87 -15.33 11.34 1.28
C VAL A 87 -16.80 11.33 1.67
N SER A 88 -17.10 11.70 2.92
CA SER A 88 -18.44 12.14 3.28
C SER A 88 -18.65 13.42 2.49
N GLU A 89 -19.38 13.29 1.38
CA GLU A 89 -20.08 14.42 0.77
C GLU A 89 -21.42 14.63 1.50
#